data_AF-A0A3N7FY86-F1
#
_entry.id   AF-A0A3N7FY86-F1
#
_cell.length_a   1.000
_cell.length_b   1.000
_cell.length_c   1.000
_cell.angle_alpha   90.00
_cell.angle_beta   90.00
_cell.angle_gamma   90.00
#
_symmetry.space_group_name_H-M   'P 1'
#
loop_
_entity.id
_entity.type
_entity.pdbx_description
1 polymer ?
#
loop_
_entity_poly.entity_id
_entity_poly.type
_entity_poly.pdbx_seq_one_letter_code
_entity_poly.pdbx_strand_id
1 'polypeptide(L)'
;MSCVALFHSLSVEESSTTLMDREGRMICLKDIVPAAENNINTQFIVLDKGKKILEGQNKTCLALVADETASVHFQFWGDECDAFEPGDIIHLANGIFSYNRNNSIVLRAGRRGAIKKVGEFTMVFVETPNMSEITWVPDPNRPNKYMQDSVISSHSRVFPPLP
;
A
#
# COMPACT_ATOMS: atom_id res chain seq x y z
N MET A 1 -50.41 13.68 37.67
CA MET A 1 -49.05 14.21 37.85
C MET A 1 -48.21 13.78 36.65
N SER A 2 -47.65 14.77 35.98
CA SER A 2 -46.94 14.71 34.70
C SER A 2 -45.55 14.10 34.84
N CYS A 3 -45.09 13.34 33.84
CA CYS A 3 -43.69 13.36 33.38
C CYS A 3 -43.63 12.73 31.97
N VAL A 4 -43.76 13.55 30.93
CA VAL A 4 -42.69 13.99 30.02
C VAL A 4 -42.15 12.86 29.11
N ALA A 5 -42.52 12.95 27.84
CA ALA A 5 -41.88 12.24 26.73
C ALA A 5 -40.52 12.85 26.41
N LEU A 6 -39.48 12.05 26.17
CA LEU A 6 -38.35 12.49 25.34
C LEU A 6 -37.54 11.30 24.79
N PHE A 7 -37.50 11.21 23.45
CA PHE A 7 -36.33 10.90 22.58
C PHE A 7 -35.65 9.51 22.71
N HIS A 8 -35.02 8.95 21.68
CA HIS A 8 -35.10 8.99 20.23
C HIS A 8 -34.32 7.71 19.83
N SER A 9 -34.73 7.09 18.73
CA SER A 9 -34.09 5.92 18.11
C SER A 9 -32.57 6.08 17.97
N LEU A 10 -31.76 5.17 18.52
CA LEU A 10 -30.35 4.93 18.16
C LEU A 10 -29.80 3.70 18.91
N SER A 11 -29.81 2.53 18.29
CA SER A 11 -28.98 1.38 18.74
C SER A 11 -28.56 0.45 17.59
N VAL A 12 -28.56 0.94 16.34
CA VAL A 12 -28.04 0.19 15.20
C VAL A 12 -26.84 0.95 14.64
N GLU A 13 -25.71 0.95 15.36
CA GLU A 13 -24.40 1.29 14.74
C GLU A 13 -23.15 1.02 15.62
N GLU A 14 -23.20 0.15 16.63
CA GLU A 14 -22.08 0.01 17.58
C GLU A 14 -21.61 -1.44 17.77
N SER A 15 -21.20 -2.11 16.69
CA SER A 15 -20.60 -3.46 16.80
C SER A 15 -19.52 -3.83 15.77
N SER A 16 -19.07 -2.93 14.89
CA SER A 16 -18.02 -3.28 13.89
C SER A 16 -16.67 -2.58 14.10
N THR A 17 -16.57 -1.63 15.02
CA THR A 17 -15.36 -0.81 15.23
C THR A 17 -14.49 -1.26 16.41
N THR A 18 -14.90 -2.26 17.20
CA THR A 18 -14.25 -2.59 18.48
C THR A 18 -13.14 -3.66 18.42
N LEU A 19 -12.61 -4.02 17.24
CA LEU A 19 -11.46 -4.93 17.11
C LEU A 19 -10.30 -4.35 16.27
N MET A 20 -10.22 -3.03 16.10
CA MET A 20 -9.14 -2.39 15.35
C MET A 20 -8.32 -1.38 16.15
N ASP A 21 -8.15 -1.58 17.46
CA ASP A 21 -7.18 -0.77 18.22
C ASP A 21 -6.23 -1.60 19.08
N ARG A 22 -5.08 -1.92 18.47
CA ARG A 22 -3.78 -2.07 19.16
C ARG A 22 -2.54 -1.96 18.25
N GLU A 23 -2.66 -1.61 16.97
CA GLU A 23 -1.52 -1.58 16.03
C GLU A 23 -1.54 -0.30 15.15
N GLY A 24 -0.37 0.35 15.03
CA GLY A 24 -0.04 1.60 14.32
C GLY A 24 -0.98 2.21 13.28
N ARG A 25 -1.07 3.55 13.28
CA ARG A 25 -1.76 4.40 12.30
C ARG A 25 -1.54 3.92 10.85
N MET A 26 -2.61 3.84 10.07
CA MET A 26 -2.55 3.65 8.63
C MET A 26 -1.88 4.87 7.97
N ILE A 27 -0.97 4.60 7.03
CA ILE A 27 -0.20 5.61 6.29
C ILE A 27 -0.66 5.61 4.84
N CYS A 28 -0.88 6.80 4.27
CA CYS A 28 -1.18 6.97 2.85
C CYS A 28 0.06 6.68 2.00
N LEU A 29 -0.13 6.18 0.77
CA LEU A 29 0.99 5.85 -0.11
C LEU A 29 1.88 7.06 -0.41
N LYS A 30 1.33 8.27 -0.53
CA LYS A 30 2.14 9.49 -0.75
C LYS A 30 3.13 9.80 0.38
N ASP A 31 2.86 9.30 1.59
CA ASP A 31 3.62 9.63 2.80
C ASP A 31 4.67 8.55 3.14
N ILE A 32 4.77 7.48 2.34
CA ILE A 32 5.79 6.46 2.52
C ILE A 32 7.17 7.00 2.11
N VAL A 33 8.19 6.59 2.84
CA VAL A 33 9.59 6.91 2.55
C VAL A 33 10.45 5.65 2.58
N PRO A 34 11.50 5.57 1.76
CA PRO A 34 12.40 4.42 1.76
C PRO A 34 13.00 4.21 3.15
N ALA A 35 12.91 2.98 3.66
CA ALA A 35 13.69 2.54 4.81
C ALA A 35 13.77 1.01 4.86
N ALA A 36 14.86 0.48 5.42
CA ALA A 36 15.08 -0.96 5.52
C ALA A 36 14.15 -1.65 6.54
N GLU A 37 13.69 -0.93 7.57
CA GLU A 37 12.96 -1.49 8.71
C GLU A 37 11.63 -0.79 9.02
N ASN A 38 11.02 -0.14 8.02
CA ASN A 38 9.70 0.48 8.25
C ASN A 38 8.64 -0.60 8.57
N ASN A 39 7.65 -0.22 9.38
CA ASN A 39 6.44 -0.99 9.65
C ASN A 39 5.25 -0.25 9.01
N ILE A 40 5.19 -0.26 7.67
CA ILE A 40 4.14 0.45 6.93
C ILE A 40 2.84 -0.34 7.04
N ASN A 41 1.84 0.27 7.67
CA ASN A 41 0.46 -0.22 7.61
C ASN A 41 -0.31 0.65 6.63
N THR A 42 -0.84 0.05 5.56
CA THR A 42 -1.52 0.79 4.49
C THR A 42 -2.53 -0.09 3.77
N GLN A 43 -3.43 0.53 3.02
CA GLN A 43 -4.43 -0.14 2.21
C GLN A 43 -4.39 0.44 0.79
N PHE A 44 -4.49 -0.42 -0.21
CA PHE A 44 -4.45 -0.03 -1.61
C PHE A 44 -5.27 -0.98 -2.47
N ILE A 45 -5.64 -0.51 -3.66
CA ILE A 45 -6.22 -1.33 -4.73
C ILE A 45 -5.12 -1.77 -5.70
N VAL A 46 -5.20 -3.00 -6.18
CA VAL A 46 -4.33 -3.52 -7.26
C VAL A 46 -4.85 -3.02 -8.60
N LEU A 47 -4.03 -2.30 -9.36
CA LEU A 47 -4.41 -1.75 -10.66
C LEU A 47 -4.00 -2.66 -11.81
N ASP A 48 -2.75 -3.14 -11.78
CA ASP A 48 -2.20 -4.04 -12.81
C ASP A 48 -1.16 -4.98 -12.19
N LYS A 49 -0.92 -6.13 -12.84
CA LYS A 49 -0.02 -7.18 -12.37
C LYS A 49 0.87 -7.68 -13.50
N GLY A 50 2.17 -7.62 -13.25
CA GLY A 50 3.20 -8.06 -14.16
C GLY A 50 3.36 -9.58 -14.22
N LYS A 51 4.29 -10.02 -15.08
CA LYS A 51 4.59 -11.45 -15.24
C LYS A 51 5.18 -12.04 -13.96
N LYS A 52 4.86 -13.31 -13.73
CA LYS A 52 5.46 -14.12 -12.66
C LYS A 52 6.89 -14.48 -13.06
N ILE A 53 7.85 -14.15 -12.23
CA ILE A 53 9.28 -14.46 -12.38
C ILE A 53 9.64 -15.54 -11.37
N LEU A 54 10.29 -16.60 -11.84
CA LEU A 54 10.78 -17.71 -11.01
C LEU A 54 12.31 -17.70 -11.02
N GLU A 55 12.91 -17.41 -9.88
CA GLU A 55 14.36 -17.45 -9.64
C GLU A 55 14.69 -18.56 -8.64
N GLY A 56 14.98 -19.75 -9.17
CA GLY A 56 15.16 -20.95 -8.35
C GLY A 56 13.84 -21.36 -7.69
N GLN A 57 13.79 -21.30 -6.35
CA GLN A 57 12.56 -21.56 -5.58
C GLN A 57 11.74 -20.28 -5.31
N ASN A 58 12.28 -19.10 -5.64
CA ASN A 58 11.61 -17.83 -5.37
C ASN A 58 10.70 -17.44 -6.52
N LYS A 59 9.40 -17.37 -6.26
CA LYS A 59 8.40 -16.82 -7.18
C LYS A 59 8.08 -15.39 -6.79
N THR A 60 8.11 -14.48 -7.76
CA THR A 60 7.84 -13.05 -7.56
C THR A 60 6.99 -12.51 -8.71
N CYS A 61 6.22 -11.46 -8.44
CA CYS A 61 5.51 -10.71 -9.48
C CYS A 61 5.31 -9.27 -8.99
N LEU A 62 5.60 -8.33 -9.89
CA LEU A 62 5.43 -6.91 -9.63
C LEU A 62 3.98 -6.51 -9.94
N ALA A 63 3.42 -5.58 -9.19
CA ALA A 63 2.12 -5.01 -9.44
C ALA A 63 2.16 -3.48 -9.32
N LEU A 64 1.26 -2.81 -10.03
CA LEU A 64 0.93 -1.41 -9.75
C LEU A 64 -0.23 -1.40 -8.76
N VAL A 65 -0.03 -0.72 -7.63
CA VAL A 65 -1.09 -0.53 -6.62
C VAL A 65 -1.26 0.94 -6.33
N ALA A 66 -2.44 1.34 -5.87
CA ALA A 66 -2.75 2.74 -5.62
C ALA A 66 -3.75 2.95 -4.49
N ASP A 67 -3.73 4.15 -3.93
CA ASP A 67 -4.76 4.70 -3.06
C ASP A 67 -5.16 6.09 -3.58
N GLU A 68 -6.03 6.80 -2.85
CA GLU A 68 -6.50 8.14 -3.23
C GLU A 68 -5.39 9.21 -3.27
N THR A 69 -4.17 8.87 -2.84
CA THR A 69 -3.05 9.80 -2.65
C THR A 69 -1.88 9.59 -3.59
N ALA A 70 -1.58 8.35 -3.97
CA ALA A 70 -0.47 8.00 -4.86
C ALA A 70 -0.60 6.56 -5.39
N SER A 71 0.28 6.20 -6.32
CA SER A 71 0.56 4.82 -6.70
C SER A 71 1.96 4.38 -6.30
N VAL A 72 2.20 3.07 -6.25
CA VAL A 72 3.52 2.49 -5.97
C VAL A 72 3.65 1.12 -6.62
N HIS A 73 4.87 0.68 -6.91
CA HIS A 73 5.12 -0.72 -7.26
C HIS A 73 5.07 -1.60 -6.02
N PHE A 74 4.23 -2.62 -6.05
CA PHE A 74 4.16 -3.64 -5.01
C PHE A 74 4.77 -4.96 -5.49
N GLN A 75 5.61 -5.58 -4.67
CA GLN A 75 6.25 -6.85 -4.96
C GLN A 75 5.59 -7.98 -4.15
N PHE A 76 4.83 -8.83 -4.84
CA PHE A 76 4.29 -10.07 -4.29
C PHE A 76 5.33 -11.20 -4.30
N TRP A 77 5.16 -12.16 -3.38
CA TRP A 77 6.02 -13.33 -3.22
C TRP A 77 5.24 -14.65 -3.18
N GLY A 78 5.80 -15.70 -3.77
CA GLY A 78 5.26 -17.05 -3.67
C GLY A 78 3.84 -17.15 -4.20
N ASP A 79 2.95 -17.69 -3.36
CA ASP A 79 1.54 -17.92 -3.66
C ASP A 79 0.72 -16.63 -3.75
N GLU A 80 1.21 -15.52 -3.17
CA GLU A 80 0.56 -14.21 -3.28
C GLU A 80 0.39 -13.80 -4.76
N CYS A 81 1.31 -14.21 -5.62
CA CYS A 81 1.24 -13.94 -7.05
C CYS A 81 0.07 -14.59 -7.77
N ASP A 82 -0.49 -15.66 -7.21
CA ASP A 82 -1.69 -16.32 -7.74
C ASP A 82 -2.95 -15.93 -6.94
N ALA A 83 -2.79 -15.51 -5.68
CA ALA A 83 -3.90 -15.25 -4.77
C ALA A 83 -4.58 -13.89 -5.01
N PHE A 84 -3.84 -12.89 -5.49
CA PHE A 84 -4.35 -11.53 -5.67
C PHE A 84 -4.43 -11.15 -7.15
N GLU A 85 -5.52 -10.47 -7.53
CA GLU A 85 -5.81 -10.03 -8.90
C GLU A 85 -6.05 -8.51 -8.98
N PRO A 86 -5.87 -7.89 -10.16
CA PRO A 86 -6.32 -6.52 -10.39
C PRO A 86 -7.77 -6.29 -9.96
N GLY A 87 -8.02 -5.19 -9.26
CA GLY A 87 -9.30 -4.87 -8.64
C GLY A 87 -9.38 -5.24 -7.15
N ASP A 88 -8.50 -6.10 -6.63
CA ASP A 88 -8.48 -6.44 -5.22
C ASP A 88 -8.05 -5.26 -4.34
N ILE A 89 -8.72 -5.08 -3.21
CA ILE A 89 -8.32 -4.14 -2.16
C ILE A 89 -7.58 -4.93 -1.08
N ILE A 90 -6.34 -4.53 -0.83
CA ILE A 90 -5.40 -5.23 0.06
C ILE A 90 -5.04 -4.33 1.24
N HIS A 91 -5.15 -4.88 2.44
CA HIS A 91 -4.52 -4.31 3.64
C HIS A 91 -3.14 -4.95 3.80
N LEU A 92 -2.10 -4.11 3.76
CA LEU A 92 -0.72 -4.45 4.10
C LEU A 92 -0.42 -4.06 5.55
N ALA A 93 0.01 -5.03 6.36
CA ALA A 93 0.54 -4.80 7.70
C ALA A 93 2.06 -5.04 7.73
N ASN A 94 2.79 -4.20 8.47
CA ASN A 94 4.25 -4.25 8.63
C ASN A 94 5.00 -4.38 7.29
N GLY A 95 4.61 -3.54 6.32
CA GLY A 95 5.23 -3.43 5.02
C GLY A 95 6.56 -2.67 5.03
N ILE A 96 7.39 -2.91 4.03
CA ILE A 96 8.69 -2.26 3.83
C ILE A 96 8.70 -1.64 2.43
N PHE A 97 9.05 -0.35 2.36
CA PHE A 97 9.33 0.35 1.11
C PHE A 97 10.85 0.51 0.98
N SER A 98 11.48 -0.24 0.08
CA SER A 98 12.94 -0.30 -0.04
C SER A 98 13.41 -0.65 -1.44
N TYR A 99 14.68 -0.37 -1.73
CA TYR A 99 15.33 -0.85 -2.94
C TYR A 99 15.43 -2.39 -2.94
N ASN A 100 15.18 -3.00 -4.10
CA ASN A 100 15.41 -4.41 -4.36
C ASN A 100 16.80 -4.64 -4.98
N ARG A 101 17.12 -5.90 -5.33
CA ARG A 101 18.41 -6.27 -5.94
C ARG A 101 18.68 -5.61 -7.29
N ASN A 102 17.62 -5.22 -8.00
CA ASN A 102 17.70 -4.58 -9.32
C ASN A 102 17.72 -3.05 -9.22
N ASN A 103 18.02 -2.50 -8.03
CA ASN A 103 18.03 -1.08 -7.74
C ASN A 103 16.70 -0.37 -8.06
N SER A 104 15.59 -1.11 -8.03
CA SER A 104 14.23 -0.56 -8.15
C SER A 104 13.60 -0.46 -6.77
N ILE A 105 12.92 0.65 -6.47
CA ILE A 105 12.27 0.83 -5.17
C ILE A 105 10.83 0.30 -5.21
N VAL A 106 10.50 -0.58 -4.27
CA VAL A 106 9.22 -1.30 -4.23
C VAL A 106 8.68 -1.38 -2.81
N LEU A 107 7.35 -1.41 -2.70
CA LEU A 107 6.63 -1.76 -1.47
C LEU A 107 6.43 -3.28 -1.43
N ARG A 108 6.57 -3.88 -0.26
CA ARG A 108 6.39 -5.33 -0.05
C ARG A 108 6.03 -5.64 1.40
N ALA A 109 5.52 -6.83 1.66
CA ALA A 109 5.43 -7.34 3.01
C ALA A 109 6.84 -7.44 3.65
N GLY A 110 6.97 -6.97 4.89
CA GLY A 110 8.17 -7.17 5.68
C GLY A 110 8.29 -8.60 6.20
N ARG A 111 9.36 -8.92 6.94
CA ARG A 111 9.58 -10.28 7.49
C ARG A 111 8.45 -10.73 8.43
N ARG A 112 7.84 -9.78 9.15
CA ARG A 112 6.65 -10.00 9.99
C ARG A 112 5.39 -9.35 9.39
N GLY A 113 5.49 -8.97 8.12
CA GLY A 113 4.40 -8.36 7.38
C GLY A 113 3.48 -9.40 6.80
N ALA A 114 2.26 -8.97 6.54
CA ALA A 114 1.24 -9.79 5.92
C ALA A 114 0.37 -8.90 5.04
N ILE A 115 -0.20 -9.51 4.01
CA ILE A 115 -1.22 -8.90 3.17
C ILE A 115 -2.52 -9.69 3.27
N LYS A 116 -3.65 -8.98 3.27
CA LYS A 116 -4.97 -9.57 3.33
C LYS A 116 -5.91 -8.85 2.36
N LYS A 117 -6.65 -9.61 1.54
CA LYS A 117 -7.77 -9.06 0.77
C LYS A 117 -8.87 -8.62 1.73
N VAL A 118 -9.26 -7.35 1.65
CA VAL A 118 -10.31 -6.74 2.48
C VAL A 118 -11.50 -6.23 1.68
N GLY A 119 -11.40 -6.21 0.35
CA GLY A 119 -12.48 -5.83 -0.55
C GLY A 119 -12.07 -5.93 -2.01
N GLU A 120 -12.89 -5.38 -2.90
CA GLU A 120 -12.64 -5.32 -4.34
C GLU A 120 -13.40 -4.13 -4.97
N PHE A 121 -12.85 -3.57 -6.06
CA PHE A 121 -13.41 -2.54 -6.96
C PHE A 121 -13.74 -1.15 -6.39
N THR A 122 -14.22 -1.04 -5.15
CA THR A 122 -14.86 0.20 -4.64
C THR A 122 -13.90 1.13 -3.91
N MET A 123 -12.62 1.19 -4.29
CA MET A 123 -11.62 2.08 -3.68
C MET A 123 -11.27 3.22 -4.64
N VAL A 124 -11.32 4.46 -4.13
CA VAL A 124 -10.84 5.63 -4.87
C VAL A 124 -9.31 5.57 -4.97
N PHE A 125 -8.78 5.87 -6.15
CA PHE A 125 -7.33 5.86 -6.36
C PHE A 125 -6.86 6.94 -7.34
N VAL A 126 -5.57 7.27 -7.26
CA VAL A 126 -4.84 8.07 -8.25
C VAL A 126 -3.60 7.31 -8.72
N GLU A 127 -3.30 7.37 -10.01
CA GLU A 127 -2.08 6.76 -10.55
C GLU A 127 -0.84 7.64 -10.37
N THR A 128 -1.03 8.93 -10.08
CA THR A 128 0.06 9.92 -9.99
C THR A 128 -0.06 10.72 -8.68
N PRO A 129 1.05 10.94 -7.95
CA PRO A 129 2.41 10.52 -8.24
C PRO A 129 2.61 9.01 -8.06
N ASN A 130 3.62 8.44 -8.72
CA ASN A 130 4.07 7.08 -8.46
C ASN A 130 5.33 7.10 -7.59
N MET A 131 5.24 6.58 -6.37
CA MET A 131 6.32 6.61 -5.38
C MET A 131 7.55 5.80 -5.81
N SER A 132 7.35 4.81 -6.69
CA SER A 132 8.43 4.02 -7.29
C SER A 132 9.11 4.69 -8.48
N GLU A 133 8.55 5.78 -8.99
CA GLU A 133 9.12 6.62 -10.05
C GLU A 133 9.62 7.96 -9.49
N ILE A 134 9.99 8.00 -8.21
CA ILE A 134 10.64 9.15 -7.55
C ILE A 134 12.10 8.80 -7.24
N THR A 135 12.99 9.75 -7.50
CA THR A 135 14.36 9.71 -7.01
C THR A 135 14.40 10.07 -5.54
N TRP A 136 14.92 9.15 -4.71
CA TRP A 136 15.08 9.35 -3.28
C TRP A 136 16.54 9.57 -2.92
N VAL A 137 16.83 10.64 -2.20
CA VAL A 137 18.19 10.98 -1.75
C VAL A 137 18.27 11.00 -0.23
N PRO A 138 19.39 10.58 0.39
CA PRO A 138 19.57 10.72 1.83
C PRO A 138 19.45 12.19 2.27
N ASP A 139 18.76 12.44 3.37
CA ASP A 139 18.65 13.76 3.97
C ASP A 139 20.03 14.18 4.50
N PRO A 140 20.61 15.31 4.03
CA PRO A 140 21.94 15.77 4.45
C PRO A 140 22.00 16.09 5.95
N ASN A 141 20.87 16.43 6.57
CA ASN A 141 20.76 16.70 8.00
C ASN A 141 20.42 15.45 8.82
N ARG A 142 19.91 14.39 8.16
CA ARG A 142 19.45 13.14 8.80
C ARG A 142 19.80 11.95 7.91
N PRO A 143 21.04 11.44 7.93
CA PRO A 143 21.52 10.44 6.97
C PRO A 143 20.74 9.12 6.96
N ASN A 144 19.98 8.83 8.02
CA ASN A 144 19.09 7.66 8.11
C ASN A 144 17.69 7.89 7.52
N LYS A 145 17.44 9.05 6.91
CA LYS A 145 16.17 9.41 6.27
C LYS A 145 16.40 9.74 4.81
N TYR A 146 15.36 9.56 4.01
CA TYR A 146 15.33 9.93 2.61
C TYR A 146 14.40 11.12 2.39
N MET A 147 14.71 11.92 1.38
CA MET A 147 13.88 13.00 0.86
C MET A 147 13.58 12.75 -0.62
N GLN A 148 12.44 13.25 -1.08
CA GLN A 148 12.12 13.26 -2.51
C GLN A 148 12.97 14.32 -3.20
N ASP A 149 13.70 13.91 -4.23
CA ASP A 149 14.54 14.81 -5.03
C ASP A 149 13.85 15.23 -6.32
N SER A 150 13.51 14.26 -7.16
CA SER A 150 12.96 14.50 -8.50
C SER A 150 12.02 13.39 -8.94
N VAL A 151 11.04 13.72 -9.79
CA VAL A 151 10.14 12.75 -10.41
C VAL A 151 10.83 12.18 -11.66
N ILE A 152 11.02 10.86 -11.69
CA ILE A 152 11.62 10.14 -12.83
C ILE A 152 10.60 10.05 -13.97
N SER A 153 9.34 9.75 -13.63
CA SER A 153 8.23 9.64 -14.58
C SER A 153 6.92 9.97 -13.86
N SER A 154 5.97 10.60 -14.58
CA SER A 154 4.65 10.89 -14.03
C SER A 154 3.81 9.64 -13.81
N HIS A 155 4.02 8.60 -14.62
CA HIS A 155 3.30 7.31 -14.58
C HIS A 155 4.30 6.15 -14.51
N SER A 156 3.79 4.95 -14.22
CA SER A 156 4.65 3.77 -14.21
C SER A 156 5.23 3.48 -15.59
N ARG A 157 6.55 3.26 -15.66
CA ARG A 157 7.22 2.80 -16.88
C ARG A 157 7.04 1.30 -17.15
N VAL A 158 6.67 0.53 -16.13
CA VAL A 158 6.42 -0.92 -16.23
C VAL A 158 4.96 -1.21 -16.63
N PHE A 159 4.04 -0.38 -16.12
CA PHE A 159 2.61 -0.48 -16.35
C PHE A 159 2.13 0.84 -16.97
N PRO A 160 2.37 1.04 -18.29
CA PRO A 160 1.98 2.28 -18.94
C PRO A 160 0.45 2.41 -18.94
N PRO A 161 -0.09 3.64 -18.83
CA PRO A 161 -1.52 3.88 -18.95
C PRO A 161 -2.05 3.33 -20.27
N LEU A 162 -3.24 2.75 -20.25
CA LEU A 162 -3.92 2.33 -21.47
C LEU A 162 -4.32 3.58 -22.29
N PRO A 163 -4.16 3.56 -23.62
CA PRO A 163 -4.50 4.67 -24.50
C PRO A 163 -6.01 4.94 -24.61
#